data_AF-A2SSD8-F1
#
_entry.id   AF-A2SSD8-F1
#
_cell.length_a   1.000
_cell.length_b   1.000
_cell.length_c   1.000
_cell.angle_alpha   90.00
_cell.angle_beta   90.00
_cell.angle_gamma   90.00
#
_symmetry.space_group_name_H-M   'P 1'
#
loop_
_entity.id
_entity.type
_entity.pdbx_description
1 polymer ?
#
loop_
_entity_poly.entity_id
_entity_poly.type
_entity_poly.pdbx_seq_one_letter_code
_entity_poly.pdbx_strand_id
1 'polypeptide(L)'
;MLIHEYKHSMEKYRCGGATEGPMKNARMNAWVDLAAFIAAVATCVTGYVLWAFFPLGSGRGAMNFLDVSYQVWYDLHFYTSTLFVVLVAIHLILHYRWIRNMRMMLVKK
;
A
#
# COMPACT_ATOMS: atom_id res chain seq x y z
N MET A 1 -53.69 -3.59 19.35
CA MET A 1 -52.81 -2.54 19.90
C MET A 1 -51.34 -2.79 19.55
N LEU A 2 -50.82 -4.03 19.70
CA LEU A 2 -49.42 -4.38 19.40
C LEU A 2 -48.99 -4.26 17.92
N ILE A 3 -49.90 -4.48 16.96
CA ILE A 3 -49.56 -4.41 15.52
C ILE A 3 -49.36 -2.95 15.05
N HIS A 4 -50.06 -2.00 15.67
CA HIS A 4 -49.99 -0.58 15.29
C HIS A 4 -48.68 0.06 15.76
N GLU A 5 -48.20 -0.31 16.96
CA GLU A 5 -46.88 0.11 17.45
C GLU A 5 -45.74 -0.54 16.67
N TYR A 6 -45.88 -1.82 16.27
CA TYR A 6 -44.86 -2.48 15.46
C TYR A 6 -44.65 -1.80 14.10
N LYS A 7 -45.74 -1.38 13.44
CA LYS A 7 -45.66 -0.64 12.17
C LYS A 7 -44.98 0.72 12.33
N HIS A 8 -45.28 1.43 13.41
CA HIS A 8 -44.70 2.75 13.68
C HIS A 8 -43.21 2.66 14.07
N SER A 9 -42.79 1.55 14.68
CA SER A 9 -41.37 1.27 14.96
C SER A 9 -40.60 0.98 13.67
N MET A 10 -41.16 0.16 12.77
CA MET A 10 -40.53 -0.20 11.49
C MET A 10 -40.43 0.96 10.49
N GLU A 11 -41.37 1.91 10.52
CA GLU A 11 -41.36 3.10 9.65
C GLU A 11 -40.26 4.09 10.05
N LYS A 12 -39.91 4.14 11.34
CA LYS A 12 -38.78 4.95 11.86
C LYS A 12 -37.42 4.49 11.31
N TYR A 13 -37.26 3.20 11.01
CA TYR A 13 -36.04 2.66 10.40
C TYR A 13 -36.01 2.77 8.86
N ARG A 14 -37.15 3.03 8.21
CA ARG A 14 -37.25 3.14 6.74
C ARG A 14 -36.92 4.54 6.21
N CYS A 15 -37.11 5.58 7.03
CA CYS A 15 -36.81 6.98 6.67
C CYS A 15 -35.45 7.49 7.19
N GLY A 16 -34.71 6.65 7.93
CA GLY A 16 -33.30 6.90 8.22
C GLY A 16 -32.47 6.55 6.99
N GLY A 17 -32.43 7.50 6.05
CA GLY A 17 -31.71 7.38 4.78
C GLY A 17 -30.37 6.69 4.95
N ALA A 18 -30.07 5.79 4.01
CA ALA A 18 -28.79 5.13 3.85
C ALA A 18 -27.69 6.13 4.20
N THR A 19 -27.12 5.98 5.40
CA THR A 19 -25.94 6.72 5.76
C THR A 19 -24.90 6.20 4.80
N GLU A 20 -24.51 7.05 3.85
CA GLU A 20 -23.28 6.91 3.10
C GLU A 20 -22.18 6.68 4.13
N GLY A 21 -21.91 5.41 4.45
CA GLY A 21 -20.93 5.02 5.43
C GLY A 21 -19.57 5.56 5.01
N PRO A 22 -18.58 5.69 5.92
CA PRO A 22 -17.26 6.21 5.61
C PRO A 22 -16.48 5.28 4.68
N MET A 23 -16.88 5.17 3.41
CA MET A 23 -16.34 4.30 2.38
C MET A 23 -15.38 5.03 1.43
N LYS A 24 -15.20 6.33 1.61
CA LYS A 24 -14.29 7.14 0.77
C LYS A 24 -12.82 6.92 1.17
N ASN A 25 -12.56 6.68 2.46
CA ASN A 25 -11.19 6.58 3.00
C ASN A 25 -10.62 5.15 2.85
N ALA A 26 -11.45 4.12 3.05
CA ALA A 26 -11.02 2.72 2.92
C ALA A 26 -10.58 2.40 1.48
N ARG A 27 -11.31 2.92 0.48
CA ARG A 27 -10.97 2.73 -0.93
C ARG A 27 -9.65 3.42 -1.29
N MET A 28 -9.40 4.62 -0.76
CA MET A 28 -8.15 5.34 -0.97
C MET A 28 -6.95 4.62 -0.32
N ASN A 29 -7.10 4.14 0.91
CA ASN A 29 -6.06 3.35 1.58
C ASN A 29 -5.73 2.08 0.80
N ALA A 30 -6.74 1.36 0.31
CA ALA A 30 -6.54 0.16 -0.51
C ALA A 30 -5.75 0.45 -1.80
N TRP A 31 -5.97 1.59 -2.45
CA TRP A 31 -5.18 1.99 -3.62
C TRP A 31 -3.73 2.33 -3.28
N VAL A 32 -3.49 3.04 -2.17
CA VAL A 32 -2.13 3.34 -1.71
C VAL A 32 -1.38 2.06 -1.36
N ASP A 33 -2.03 1.12 -0.67
CA ASP A 33 -1.44 -0.17 -0.30
C ASP A 33 -1.12 -1.02 -1.53
N LEU A 34 -2.04 -1.08 -2.50
CA LEU A 34 -1.82 -1.78 -3.76
C LEU A 34 -0.66 -1.15 -4.56
N ALA A 35 -0.62 0.17 -4.66
CA ALA A 35 0.47 0.88 -5.33
C ALA A 35 1.82 0.64 -4.63
N ALA A 36 1.84 0.69 -3.29
CA ALA A 36 3.02 0.40 -2.49
C ALA A 36 3.51 -1.03 -2.71
N PHE A 37 2.59 -1.99 -2.77
CA PHE A 37 2.90 -3.40 -3.03
C PHE A 37 3.50 -3.61 -4.43
N ILE A 38 2.92 -3.01 -5.46
CA ILE A 38 3.45 -3.09 -6.83
C ILE A 38 4.84 -2.45 -6.90
N ALA A 39 5.03 -1.27 -6.30
CA ALA A 39 6.33 -0.61 -6.24
C ALA A 39 7.36 -1.46 -5.49
N ALA A 40 6.95 -2.14 -4.40
CA ALA A 40 7.79 -3.07 -3.63
C ALA A 40 8.28 -4.23 -4.51
N VAL A 41 7.37 -4.86 -5.25
CA VAL A 41 7.73 -5.98 -6.15
C VAL A 41 8.68 -5.49 -7.24
N ALA A 42 8.41 -4.33 -7.85
CA ALA A 42 9.26 -3.75 -8.88
C ALA A 42 10.69 -3.45 -8.38
N THR A 43 10.83 -2.83 -7.20
CA THR A 43 12.16 -2.58 -6.60
C THR A 43 12.87 -3.89 -6.22
N CYS A 44 12.15 -4.88 -5.68
CA CYS A 44 12.72 -6.18 -5.34
C CYS A 44 13.25 -6.93 -6.57
N VAL A 45 12.48 -6.97 -7.67
CA VAL A 45 12.89 -7.64 -8.91
C VAL A 45 14.11 -6.96 -9.50
N THR A 46 14.08 -5.64 -9.63
CA THR A 46 15.18 -4.87 -10.24
C THR A 46 16.45 -4.91 -9.37
N GLY A 47 16.30 -4.83 -8.06
CA GLY A 47 17.41 -4.97 -7.10
C GLY A 47 18.01 -6.37 -7.12
N TYR A 48 17.16 -7.41 -7.22
CA TYR A 48 17.61 -8.78 -7.37
C TYR A 48 18.38 -8.98 -8.69
N VAL A 49 17.89 -8.43 -9.80
CA VAL A 49 18.60 -8.48 -11.09
C VAL A 49 19.97 -7.80 -10.99
N LEU A 50 20.04 -6.60 -10.40
CA LEU A 50 21.29 -5.88 -10.18
C LEU A 50 22.25 -6.65 -9.28
N TRP A 51 21.76 -7.38 -8.29
CA TRP A 51 22.59 -8.17 -7.39
C TRP A 51 23.07 -9.48 -8.05
N ALA A 52 22.20 -10.18 -8.78
CA ALA A 52 22.49 -11.50 -9.34
C ALA A 52 23.31 -11.46 -10.64
N PHE A 53 23.09 -10.48 -11.51
CA PHE A 53 23.66 -10.46 -12.86
C PHE A 53 24.78 -9.43 -13.06
N PHE A 54 24.95 -8.49 -12.13
CA PHE A 54 25.95 -7.42 -12.24
C PHE A 54 26.96 -7.50 -11.07
N PRO A 55 28.06 -8.26 -11.20
CA PRO A 55 29.06 -8.41 -10.15
C PRO A 55 29.72 -7.08 -9.81
N LEU A 56 30.15 -6.93 -8.56
CA LEU A 56 30.87 -5.75 -8.08
C LEU A 56 32.25 -5.66 -8.75
N GLY A 57 32.59 -4.51 -9.37
CA GLY A 57 33.89 -4.29 -10.00
C GLY A 57 33.89 -3.19 -11.07
N SER A 58 35.08 -2.86 -11.56
CA SER A 58 35.32 -1.75 -12.52
C SER A 58 34.71 -1.95 -13.92
N GLY A 59 34.26 -3.15 -14.27
CA GLY A 59 33.61 -3.45 -15.55
C GLY A 59 32.07 -3.45 -15.51
N ARG A 60 31.47 -3.27 -14.33
CA ARG A 60 30.01 -3.45 -14.12
C ARG A 60 29.16 -2.53 -15.01
N GLY A 61 29.59 -1.29 -15.21
CA GLY A 61 28.84 -0.30 -15.98
C GLY A 61 28.75 -0.59 -17.48
N ALA A 62 29.62 -1.45 -18.01
CA ALA A 62 29.64 -1.82 -19.43
C ALA A 62 28.87 -3.13 -19.73
N MET A 63 28.32 -3.78 -18.70
CA MET A 63 27.60 -5.04 -18.84
C MET A 63 26.16 -4.80 -19.29
N ASN A 64 25.62 -5.77 -20.02
CA ASN A 64 24.23 -5.82 -20.45
C ASN A 64 23.58 -7.10 -19.91
N PHE A 65 22.29 -7.01 -19.58
CA PHE A 65 21.44 -8.14 -19.23
C PHE A 65 20.09 -7.98 -19.92
N LEU A 66 19.62 -9.01 -20.63
CA LEU A 66 18.44 -8.96 -21.50
C LEU A 66 18.50 -7.84 -22.54
N ASP A 67 19.67 -7.64 -23.16
CA ASP A 67 19.96 -6.53 -24.09
C ASP A 67 19.74 -5.13 -23.53
N VAL A 68 19.63 -5.01 -22.20
CA VAL A 68 19.48 -3.76 -21.46
C VAL A 68 20.73 -3.51 -20.63
N SER A 69 21.26 -2.29 -20.69
CA SER A 69 22.51 -1.93 -19.99
C SER A 69 22.35 -1.86 -18.48
N TYR A 70 23.46 -2.02 -17.76
CA TYR A 70 23.52 -1.80 -16.32
C TYR A 70 22.86 -0.48 -15.90
N GLN A 71 23.13 0.60 -16.65
CA GLN A 71 22.61 1.93 -16.32
C GLN A 71 21.08 1.95 -16.33
N VAL A 72 20.45 1.31 -17.30
CA VAL A 72 18.98 1.26 -17.38
C VAL A 72 18.40 0.41 -16.25
N TRP A 73 19.01 -0.72 -15.92
CA TRP A 73 18.61 -1.52 -14.76
C TRP A 73 18.77 -0.74 -13.45
N TYR A 74 19.86 0.02 -13.32
CA TYR A 74 20.13 0.88 -12.18
C TYR A 74 19.09 1.99 -12.05
N ASP A 75 18.80 2.70 -13.14
CA ASP A 75 17.81 3.78 -13.17
C ASP A 75 16.41 3.24 -12.82
N LEU A 76 16.03 2.11 -13.41
CA LEU A 76 14.77 1.44 -13.11
C LEU A 76 14.66 1.08 -11.62
N HIS A 77 15.72 0.52 -11.04
CA HIS A 77 15.76 0.25 -9.61
C HIS A 77 15.69 1.53 -8.77
N PHE A 78 16.42 2.57 -9.14
CA PHE A 78 16.47 3.84 -8.41
C PHE A 78 15.10 4.54 -8.38
N TYR A 79 14.44 4.65 -9.53
CA TYR A 79 13.13 5.29 -9.63
C TYR A 79 12.03 4.47 -8.95
N THR A 80 11.99 3.16 -9.14
CA THR A 80 11.00 2.30 -8.47
C THR A 80 11.20 2.26 -6.96
N SER A 81 12.45 2.27 -6.48
CA SER A 81 12.77 2.36 -5.05
C SER A 81 12.36 3.70 -4.46
N THR A 82 12.61 4.80 -5.17
CA THR A 82 12.21 6.13 -4.71
C THR A 82 10.68 6.25 -4.61
N LEU A 83 9.95 5.76 -5.62
CA LEU A 83 8.50 5.69 -5.58
C LEU A 83 8.00 4.83 -4.42
N PHE A 84 8.61 3.66 -4.21
CA PHE A 84 8.27 2.77 -3.09
C PHE A 84 8.47 3.45 -1.74
N VAL A 85 9.59 4.13 -1.52
CA VAL A 85 9.86 4.86 -0.25
C VAL A 85 8.80 5.94 0.00
N VAL A 86 8.44 6.71 -1.02
CA VAL A 86 7.38 7.73 -0.90
C VAL A 86 6.04 7.10 -0.55
N LEU A 87 5.66 6.01 -1.23
CA LEU A 87 4.40 5.31 -0.98
C LEU A 87 4.36 4.67 0.41
N VAL A 88 5.46 4.09 0.88
CA VAL A 88 5.58 3.55 2.24
C VAL A 88 5.46 4.66 3.28
N ALA A 89 6.08 5.83 3.06
CA ALA A 89 5.92 6.96 3.96
C ALA A 89 4.46 7.40 4.08
N ILE A 90 3.74 7.50 2.95
CA ILE A 90 2.30 7.81 2.92
C ILE A 90 1.50 6.72 3.63
N HIS A 91 1.77 5.44 3.35
CA HIS A 91 1.14 4.29 4.01
C HIS A 91 1.30 4.37 5.53
N LEU A 92 2.51 4.61 6.03
CA LEU A 92 2.76 4.72 7.48
C LEU A 92 2.00 5.89 8.12
N ILE A 93 1.90 7.03 7.43
CA ILE A 93 1.11 8.18 7.91
C ILE A 93 -0.38 7.82 7.99
N LEU A 94 -0.93 7.19 6.94
CA LEU A 94 -2.33 6.76 6.90
C LEU A 94 -2.65 5.71 7.98
N HIS A 95 -1.70 4.81 8.26
CA HIS A 95 -1.87 3.72 9.22
C HIS A 95 -1.33 4.04 10.62
N TYR A 96 -0.83 5.26 10.88
CA TYR A 96 -0.21 5.64 12.15
C TYR A 96 -1.11 5.39 13.38
N ARG A 97 -2.41 5.67 13.28
CA ARG A 97 -3.38 5.41 14.37
C ARG A 97 -3.49 3.92 14.70
N TRP A 98 -3.46 3.06 13.68
CA TRP A 98 -3.48 1.62 13.85
C TRP A 98 -2.19 1.11 14.51
N ILE A 99 -1.02 1.59 14.06
CA ILE A 99 0.28 1.26 14.65
C ILE A 99 0.33 1.65 16.14
N ARG A 100 -0.17 2.84 16.48
CA ARG A 100 -0.28 3.30 17.87
C ARG A 100 -1.17 2.40 18.72
N ASN A 101 -2.26 1.86 18.17
CA ASN A 101 -3.14 0.96 18.91
C ASN A 101 -2.53 -0.44 19.06
N MET A 102 -1.85 -0.95 18.03
CA MET A 102 -1.11 -2.22 18.11
C MET A 102 -0.06 -2.23 19.22
N ARG A 103 0.71 -1.14 19.37
CA ARG A 103 1.72 -1.04 20.43
C ARG A 103 1.11 -1.22 21.84
N MET A 104 -0.12 -0.73 22.04
CA MET A 104 -0.81 -0.82 23.33
C MET A 104 -1.26 -2.26 23.64
N MET A 105 -1.58 -3.05 22.61
CA MET A 105 -1.92 -4.47 22.77
C MET A 105 -0.69 -5.31 23.10
N LEU A 106 0.46 -5.04 22.47
CA LEU A 106 1.70 -5.79 22.70
C LEU A 106 2.35 -5.47 24.06
N VAL A 107 2.20 -4.25 24.56
CA VAL A 107 2.79 -3.81 25.85
C VAL A 107 1.93 -4.24 27.06
N LYS A 108 0.63 -4.51 26.87
CA LYS A 108 -0.30 -4.92 27.96
C LYS A 108 -0.15 -6.39 28.41
N LYS A 109 1.05 -6.96 28.32
CA LYS A 109 1.31 -8.33 28.77
C LYS A 109 1.64 -8.39 30.26
#